data_AF-A0A812NCD6-F1
#
_entry.id   AF-A0A812NCD6-F1
#
_cell.length_a   1.000
_cell.length_b   1.000
_cell.length_c   1.000
_cell.angle_alpha   90.00
_cell.angle_beta   90.00
_cell.angle_gamma   90.00
#
_symmetry.space_group_name_H-M   'P 1'
#
loop_
_entity.id
_entity.type
_entity.pdbx_description
1 polymer ?
#
loop_
_entity_poly.entity_id
_entity_poly.type
_entity_poly.pdbx_seq_one_letter_code
_entity_poly.pdbx_strand_id
1 'polypeptide(L)'
;MRPRATEDAACSRAWEQAAIREVFKLSGGDFRRSGISTRVTLPWILRIFLVATLLAPCTGQDDGEQEAEAIDFSLPGEGTVNSVEEVVSGVFLIYGEMDADLLTTGDLDIVVTETVGKVCKNFERSSGAPTLTKMFVDVRTVGQTRLGMNYTWQMLPPIEAGKDCINRLAMVSFGPKEPPFDKFPAPPIRALFEAEMRLHPPTRFLNITGWTLSLQNMSCDERQVIKHWNHSRSIDVFPTEEPECLGTDSVTWEPNLEGEFDLNEVGGCDLAGSNPCVCAALSNCEWVTSVSGVPRCVYTSRPGVPCEACPNQPQCVITPEKECEMKSTPCACVLRGGGCNWDMATSRCYFDVTASTACIACSRQGFCSLPAVRSKQPENLALMGQEEVGWFINVTFNRDIEFLRLGLGSGVMLQCRSNRPGDWPPTFELEYGQLVIEGSILHINVRGLPNDERRDCDLVIANNAVRDSQDRLPFDGLENNVIFVTLPDGIPPEVVSFEPANSARGVSLATKVHFHFNENIRFYSIGYLELYILGGNRTDRAADIKIAEISVWDEAVAIDRDNRNILHVQLTGLLSTSTYYSLTIPPQTISDISNNPFGGIDRGVYIFQTGAEEIVEELVDDTE
;
A
#
# COMPACT_ATOMS: atom_id res chain seq x y z
N MET A 1 -44.52 -37.62 2.31
CA MET A 1 -44.19 -37.53 0.87
C MET A 1 -43.11 -36.46 0.71
N ARG A 2 -42.16 -36.72 -0.20
CA ARG A 2 -40.81 -36.14 -0.37
C ARG A 2 -40.67 -34.60 -0.28
N PRO A 3 -39.48 -34.10 0.14
CA PRO A 3 -39.02 -32.73 -0.09
C PRO A 3 -38.24 -32.60 -1.41
N ARG A 4 -38.13 -31.37 -1.95
CA ARG A 4 -37.24 -31.02 -3.08
C ARG A 4 -36.10 -30.14 -2.57
N ALA A 5 -34.89 -30.62 -2.81
CA ALA A 5 -33.64 -29.86 -2.83
C ALA A 5 -33.41 -29.30 -4.25
N THR A 6 -32.69 -28.17 -4.37
CA THR A 6 -31.65 -27.90 -5.40
C THR A 6 -31.09 -26.47 -5.22
N GLU A 7 -29.96 -26.34 -4.53
CA GLU A 7 -28.97 -25.25 -4.69
C GLU A 7 -27.60 -25.92 -4.52
N ASP A 8 -26.98 -26.34 -5.63
CA ASP A 8 -25.59 -26.85 -5.68
C ASP A 8 -25.15 -27.04 -7.15
N ALA A 9 -25.22 -25.96 -7.96
CA ALA A 9 -24.85 -26.03 -9.39
C ALA A 9 -24.10 -24.80 -9.92
N ALA A 10 -23.40 -24.05 -9.06
CA ALA A 10 -22.66 -22.85 -9.47
C ALA A 10 -21.13 -23.01 -9.49
N CYS A 11 -20.54 -23.95 -8.74
CA CYS A 11 -19.08 -24.00 -8.57
C CYS A 11 -18.31 -24.72 -9.70
N SER A 12 -18.99 -25.52 -10.53
CA SER A 12 -18.32 -26.40 -11.52
C SER A 12 -17.98 -25.75 -12.87
N ARG A 13 -18.49 -24.56 -13.21
CA ARG A 13 -18.33 -23.99 -14.57
C ARG A 13 -17.26 -22.91 -14.72
N ALA A 14 -16.74 -22.35 -13.62
CA ALA A 14 -15.75 -21.27 -13.68
C ALA A 14 -14.31 -21.76 -13.94
N TRP A 15 -13.97 -22.99 -13.50
CA TRP A 15 -12.61 -23.53 -13.63
C TRP A 15 -12.31 -24.19 -14.97
N GLU A 16 -13.33 -24.69 -15.67
CA GLU A 16 -13.14 -25.43 -16.93
C GLU A 16 -12.83 -24.51 -18.13
N GLN A 17 -13.17 -23.22 -18.05
CA GLN A 17 -12.90 -22.25 -19.12
C GLN A 17 -11.53 -21.53 -18.99
N ALA A 18 -10.93 -21.50 -17.80
CA ALA A 18 -9.63 -20.87 -17.58
C ALA A 18 -8.46 -21.75 -18.06
N ALA A 19 -8.54 -23.07 -17.85
CA ALA A 19 -7.47 -24.00 -18.21
C ALA A 19 -7.33 -24.24 -19.74
N ILE A 20 -8.40 -24.03 -20.51
CA ILE A 20 -8.40 -24.25 -21.98
C ILE A 20 -7.79 -23.05 -22.74
N ARG A 21 -7.78 -21.85 -22.15
CA ARG A 21 -7.22 -20.63 -22.80
C ARG A 21 -5.69 -20.52 -22.73
N GLU A 22 -5.05 -21.10 -21.71
CA GLU A 22 -3.58 -21.05 -21.56
C GLU A 22 -2.86 -22.06 -22.48
N VAL A 23 -3.47 -23.21 -22.78
CA VAL A 23 -2.85 -24.25 -23.62
C VAL A 23 -2.76 -23.85 -25.10
N PHE A 24 -3.57 -22.90 -25.58
CA PHE A 24 -3.55 -22.43 -26.97
C PHE A 24 -2.61 -21.25 -27.24
N LYS A 25 -2.01 -20.61 -26.22
CA LYS A 25 -1.08 -19.48 -26.42
C LYS A 25 0.36 -19.88 -26.69
N LEU A 26 0.74 -21.16 -26.56
CA LEU A 26 2.14 -21.61 -26.69
C LEU A 26 2.51 -22.32 -28.01
N SER A 27 1.68 -22.26 -29.07
CA SER A 27 2.00 -22.96 -30.35
C SER A 27 2.02 -22.09 -31.62
N GLY A 28 2.07 -20.76 -31.50
CA GLY A 28 2.11 -19.85 -32.67
C GLY A 28 3.50 -19.34 -33.01
N GLY A 29 4.39 -20.19 -33.53
CA GLY A 29 5.74 -19.80 -33.97
C GLY A 29 6.07 -20.32 -35.36
N ASP A 30 6.07 -19.43 -36.35
CA ASP A 30 6.45 -19.65 -37.74
C ASP A 30 7.94 -20.01 -37.87
N PHE A 31 8.27 -21.18 -38.45
CA PHE A 31 9.64 -21.52 -38.84
C PHE A 31 9.68 -22.13 -40.24
N ARG A 32 10.12 -21.32 -41.23
CA ARG A 32 10.45 -21.76 -42.59
C ARG A 32 11.90 -22.27 -42.66
N ARG A 33 12.05 -23.44 -43.29
CA ARG A 33 13.20 -23.98 -44.07
C ARG A 33 14.58 -24.07 -43.40
N SER A 34 14.97 -25.31 -43.08
CA SER A 34 16.11 -25.99 -43.73
C SER A 34 16.08 -27.48 -43.37
N GLY A 35 16.18 -28.34 -44.39
CA GLY A 35 16.08 -29.78 -44.21
C GLY A 35 17.32 -30.39 -43.55
N ILE A 36 17.09 -31.45 -42.79
CA ILE A 36 17.88 -32.69 -42.74
C ILE A 36 16.96 -33.76 -42.15
N SER A 37 16.95 -34.90 -42.82
CA SER A 37 16.12 -36.07 -42.52
C SER A 37 16.77 -36.92 -41.42
N THR A 38 16.07 -37.11 -40.31
CA THR A 38 16.27 -38.29 -39.43
C THR A 38 14.92 -38.74 -38.87
N ARG A 39 14.49 -39.93 -39.29
CA ARG A 39 13.35 -40.64 -38.71
C ARG A 39 13.74 -41.18 -37.33
N VAL A 40 13.03 -40.77 -36.30
CA VAL A 40 12.99 -41.47 -35.01
C VAL A 40 11.52 -41.75 -34.71
N THR A 41 11.17 -43.03 -34.73
CA THR A 41 9.89 -43.57 -34.28
C THR A 41 9.94 -43.79 -32.77
N LEU A 42 9.04 -43.17 -32.01
CA LEU A 42 8.70 -43.61 -30.65
C LEU A 42 7.18 -43.74 -30.47
N PRO A 43 6.72 -44.70 -29.65
CA PRO A 43 5.35 -45.21 -29.72
C PRO A 43 4.37 -44.45 -28.84
N TRP A 44 3.12 -44.48 -29.29
CA TRP A 44 1.93 -44.12 -28.54
C TRP A 44 1.72 -45.09 -27.37
N ILE A 45 1.99 -44.69 -26.12
CA ILE A 45 1.37 -45.17 -24.87
C ILE A 45 1.91 -44.23 -23.77
N LEU A 46 1.13 -43.23 -23.36
CA LEU A 46 1.04 -42.67 -22.00
C LEU A 46 0.03 -41.50 -22.01
N ARG A 47 -1.26 -41.81 -21.89
CA ARG A 47 -2.33 -40.81 -21.64
C ARG A 47 -3.48 -41.41 -20.84
N ILE A 48 -3.18 -42.17 -19.78
CA ILE A 48 -4.16 -42.54 -18.74
C ILE A 48 -3.36 -42.74 -17.46
N PHE A 49 -3.30 -41.75 -16.56
CA PHE A 49 -3.04 -41.85 -15.11
C PHE A 49 -2.63 -40.46 -14.56
N LEU A 50 -3.60 -39.58 -14.31
CA LEU A 50 -3.48 -38.44 -13.37
C LEU A 50 -4.82 -37.69 -13.23
N VAL A 51 -5.84 -38.32 -12.62
CA VAL A 51 -7.05 -37.60 -12.12
C VAL A 51 -7.63 -38.30 -10.88
N ALA A 52 -6.80 -38.68 -9.90
CA ALA A 52 -7.33 -39.34 -8.70
C ALA A 52 -6.57 -39.00 -7.42
N THR A 53 -6.44 -37.71 -7.09
CA THR A 53 -6.21 -37.23 -5.71
C THR A 53 -6.33 -35.71 -5.68
N LEU A 54 -7.42 -35.19 -5.10
CA LEU A 54 -7.55 -33.92 -4.36
C LEU A 54 -9.05 -33.65 -4.12
N LEU A 55 -9.58 -34.33 -3.10
CA LEU A 55 -10.83 -33.93 -2.44
C LEU A 55 -10.43 -33.42 -1.05
N ALA A 56 -10.07 -32.15 -0.96
CA ALA A 56 -10.00 -31.44 0.32
C ALA A 56 -11.37 -30.77 0.56
N PRO A 57 -11.95 -30.87 1.77
CA PRO A 57 -13.20 -30.19 2.07
C PRO A 57 -12.97 -28.68 2.15
N CYS A 58 -13.79 -27.89 1.45
CA CYS A 58 -13.84 -26.45 1.60
C CYS A 58 -14.37 -26.13 3.00
N THR A 59 -13.47 -25.81 3.95
CA THR A 59 -13.83 -25.11 5.16
C THR A 59 -13.93 -23.63 4.82
N GLY A 60 -15.13 -23.06 4.91
CA GLY A 60 -15.34 -21.62 4.78
C GLY A 60 -14.56 -20.91 5.88
N GLN A 61 -13.46 -20.26 5.47
CA GLN A 61 -12.76 -19.30 6.30
C GLN A 61 -13.64 -18.05 6.29
N ASP A 62 -14.14 -17.69 7.47
CA ASP A 62 -14.86 -16.44 7.71
C ASP A 62 -13.80 -15.35 7.62
N ASP A 63 -13.49 -14.92 6.40
CA ASP A 63 -12.58 -13.81 6.12
C ASP A 63 -13.24 -12.56 6.67
N GLY A 64 -12.96 -12.25 7.94
CA GLY A 64 -13.46 -11.06 8.60
C GLY A 64 -13.17 -9.86 7.71
N GLU A 65 -14.23 -9.28 7.15
CA GLU A 65 -14.16 -8.08 6.33
C GLU A 65 -13.43 -7.01 7.14
N GLN A 66 -12.14 -6.82 6.86
CA GLN A 66 -11.41 -5.67 7.37
C GLN A 66 -12.11 -4.44 6.80
N GLU A 67 -12.83 -3.71 7.66
CA GLU A 67 -13.41 -2.42 7.30
C GLU A 67 -12.29 -1.58 6.71
N ALA A 68 -12.42 -1.25 5.41
CA ALA A 68 -11.44 -0.43 4.74
C ALA A 68 -11.33 0.92 5.46
N GLU A 69 -10.11 1.32 5.80
CA GLU A 69 -9.84 2.57 6.50
C GLU A 69 -10.44 3.77 5.74
N ALA A 70 -11.08 4.68 6.46
CA ALA A 70 -11.71 5.84 5.86
C ALA A 70 -10.65 6.85 5.38
N ILE A 71 -10.79 7.35 4.15
CA ILE A 71 -9.86 8.32 3.56
C ILE A 71 -10.22 9.73 4.04
N ASP A 72 -9.29 10.42 4.69
CA ASP A 72 -9.54 11.76 5.24
C ASP A 72 -9.15 12.89 4.26
N PHE A 73 -10.17 13.54 3.69
CA PHE A 73 -10.06 14.74 2.86
C PHE A 73 -10.29 16.03 3.65
N SER A 74 -10.44 15.97 4.98
CA SER A 74 -10.75 17.13 5.80
C SER A 74 -9.54 18.03 6.05
N LEU A 75 -9.82 19.32 6.24
CA LEU A 75 -8.81 20.28 6.70
C LEU A 75 -8.83 20.34 8.23
N PRO A 76 -7.65 20.43 8.88
CA PRO A 76 -7.58 20.54 10.34
C PRO A 76 -8.38 21.74 10.86
N GLY A 77 -9.30 21.46 11.80
CA GLY A 77 -10.09 22.50 12.47
C GLY A 77 -11.46 22.80 11.85
N GLU A 78 -11.79 22.18 10.72
CA GLU A 78 -13.14 22.30 10.15
C GLU A 78 -14.10 21.20 10.67
N GLY A 79 -15.41 21.41 10.50
CA GLY A 79 -16.41 20.40 10.84
C GLY A 79 -16.38 19.26 9.83
N THR A 80 -16.27 18.02 10.30
CA THR A 80 -16.16 16.84 9.43
C THR A 80 -17.39 15.93 9.52
N VAL A 81 -17.61 15.17 8.46
CA VAL A 81 -18.62 14.11 8.37
C VAL A 81 -17.98 12.87 7.76
N ASN A 82 -18.32 11.70 8.28
CA ASN A 82 -17.95 10.42 7.68
C ASN A 82 -19.09 9.97 6.75
N SER A 83 -18.77 9.58 5.52
CA SER A 83 -19.73 9.21 4.48
C SER A 83 -19.10 8.26 3.47
N VAL A 84 -19.92 7.45 2.78
CA VAL A 84 -19.49 6.70 1.60
C VAL A 84 -19.63 7.60 0.38
N GLU A 85 -18.54 7.78 -0.36
CA GLU A 85 -18.50 8.66 -1.53
C GLU A 85 -17.68 8.03 -2.66
N GLU A 86 -17.96 8.45 -3.89
CA GLU A 86 -17.12 8.12 -5.04
C GLU A 86 -15.76 8.80 -4.90
N VAL A 87 -14.68 8.03 -4.86
CA VAL A 87 -13.31 8.51 -4.86
C VAL A 87 -12.66 8.15 -6.19
N VAL A 88 -12.13 9.16 -6.87
CA VAL A 88 -11.35 8.95 -8.09
C VAL A 88 -9.89 8.84 -7.69
N SER A 89 -9.20 7.80 -8.14
CA SER A 89 -7.79 7.59 -7.85
C SER A 89 -7.00 7.36 -9.13
N GLY A 90 -5.68 7.52 -9.07
CA GLY A 90 -4.81 7.23 -10.20
C GLY A 90 -3.34 7.50 -9.93
N VAL A 91 -2.56 7.42 -11.01
CA VAL A 91 -1.12 7.66 -11.01
C VAL A 91 -0.78 8.77 -12.00
N PHE A 92 -0.06 9.79 -11.55
CA PHE A 92 0.50 10.84 -12.40
C PHE A 92 2.03 10.71 -12.46
N LEU A 93 2.53 10.27 -13.62
CA LEU A 93 3.95 10.15 -13.91
C LEU A 93 4.51 11.42 -14.51
N ILE A 94 5.65 11.87 -13.97
CA ILE A 94 6.37 13.07 -14.41
C ILE A 94 7.84 12.70 -14.59
N TYR A 95 8.37 12.80 -15.81
CA TYR A 95 9.80 12.58 -16.09
C TYR A 95 10.44 13.78 -16.76
N GLY A 96 11.39 14.42 -16.09
CA GLY A 96 12.02 15.66 -16.56
C GLY A 96 13.38 15.91 -15.92
N GLU A 97 14.12 16.88 -16.46
CA GLU A 97 15.32 17.39 -15.79
C GLU A 97 14.86 18.31 -14.64
N MET A 98 15.22 17.96 -13.41
CA MET A 98 14.75 18.64 -12.20
C MET A 98 15.88 18.76 -11.19
N ASP A 99 15.87 19.87 -10.46
CA ASP A 99 16.77 20.06 -9.33
C ASP A 99 16.26 19.27 -8.12
N ALA A 100 17.17 18.62 -7.39
CA ALA A 100 16.83 17.87 -6.19
C ALA A 100 16.26 18.78 -5.09
N ASP A 101 16.67 20.05 -5.06
CA ASP A 101 16.16 21.02 -4.09
C ASP A 101 14.65 21.30 -4.28
N LEU A 102 14.10 21.12 -5.48
CA LEU A 102 12.67 21.26 -5.72
C LEU A 102 11.86 20.05 -5.21
N LEU A 103 12.50 18.90 -5.06
CA LEU A 103 11.86 17.69 -4.55
C LEU A 103 11.63 17.76 -3.04
N THR A 104 12.52 18.42 -2.31
CA THR A 104 12.46 18.49 -0.84
C THR A 104 11.42 19.47 -0.34
N THR A 105 10.99 20.45 -1.16
CA THR A 105 10.03 21.47 -0.75
C THR A 105 8.57 21.06 -0.92
N GLY A 106 8.29 19.94 -1.60
CA GLY A 106 6.93 19.51 -1.94
C GLY A 106 6.20 20.48 -2.87
N ASP A 107 6.91 21.35 -3.58
CA ASP A 107 6.28 22.36 -4.44
C ASP A 107 5.60 21.75 -5.66
N LEU A 108 6.18 20.69 -6.21
CA LEU A 108 5.59 19.99 -7.34
C LEU A 108 4.35 19.18 -6.94
N ASP A 109 4.28 18.73 -5.69
CA ASP A 109 3.11 18.06 -5.13
C ASP A 109 1.88 18.97 -5.13
N ILE A 110 2.08 20.26 -4.79
CA ILE A 110 1.03 21.29 -4.89
C ILE A 110 0.57 21.44 -6.35
N VAL A 111 1.51 21.54 -7.29
CA VAL A 111 1.18 21.68 -8.72
C VAL A 111 0.40 20.47 -9.22
N VAL A 112 0.79 19.25 -8.84
CA VAL A 112 0.09 18.01 -9.20
C VAL A 112 -1.32 17.99 -8.62
N THR A 113 -1.45 18.29 -7.33
CA THR A 113 -2.73 18.35 -6.61
C THR A 113 -3.69 19.33 -7.28
N GLU A 114 -3.21 20.54 -7.59
CA GLU A 114 -4.01 21.59 -8.25
C GLU A 114 -4.35 21.21 -9.68
N THR A 115 -3.41 20.63 -10.43
CA THR A 115 -3.62 20.23 -11.82
C THR A 115 -4.72 19.18 -11.92
N VAL A 116 -4.61 18.09 -11.14
CA VAL A 116 -5.59 16.99 -11.15
C VAL A 116 -6.93 17.46 -10.59
N GLY A 117 -6.91 18.16 -9.44
CA GLY A 117 -8.11 18.66 -8.78
C GLY A 117 -8.93 19.63 -9.63
N LYS A 118 -8.29 20.46 -10.47
CA LYS A 118 -8.98 21.43 -11.33
C LYS A 118 -9.59 20.82 -12.59
N VAL A 119 -9.15 19.65 -13.03
CA VAL A 119 -9.75 18.96 -14.19
C VAL A 119 -11.18 18.54 -13.88
N CYS A 120 -11.43 18.06 -12.66
CA CYS A 120 -12.72 17.52 -12.24
C CYS A 120 -13.73 18.55 -11.75
N LYS A 121 -13.60 19.82 -12.16
CA LYS A 121 -14.29 20.94 -11.50
C LYS A 121 -15.46 21.54 -12.30
N ASN A 122 -16.59 21.60 -11.58
CA ASN A 122 -17.72 22.55 -11.70
C ASN A 122 -17.93 23.42 -10.42
N PHE A 123 -16.99 23.45 -9.47
CA PHE A 123 -17.17 24.21 -8.24
C PHE A 123 -17.18 25.74 -8.47
N GLU A 124 -18.19 26.41 -7.92
CA GLU A 124 -18.37 27.88 -7.91
C GLU A 124 -17.29 28.65 -7.10
N ARG A 125 -16.27 27.97 -6.56
CA ARG A 125 -15.14 28.58 -5.84
C ARG A 125 -13.86 28.24 -6.55
N SER A 126 -12.89 29.14 -6.54
CA SER A 126 -11.56 29.05 -7.15
C SER A 126 -10.72 27.77 -6.85
N SER A 127 -11.10 26.90 -5.90
CA SER A 127 -10.44 25.63 -5.57
C SER A 127 -10.76 24.47 -6.53
N GLY A 128 -9.78 23.60 -6.85
CA GLY A 128 -10.03 22.27 -7.42
C GLY A 128 -10.82 21.36 -6.47
N ALA A 129 -11.16 20.15 -6.92
CA ALA A 129 -11.63 19.09 -6.02
C ALA A 129 -10.54 18.73 -5.00
N PRO A 130 -10.90 18.40 -3.74
CA PRO A 130 -9.94 17.94 -2.73
C PRO A 130 -9.16 16.73 -3.24
N THR A 131 -7.84 16.86 -3.31
CA THR A 131 -6.95 15.81 -3.82
C THR A 131 -5.87 15.56 -2.79
N LEU A 132 -5.66 14.29 -2.46
CA LEU A 132 -4.55 13.76 -1.68
C LEU A 132 -3.54 13.18 -2.65
N THR A 133 -2.28 13.48 -2.44
CA THR A 133 -1.18 13.01 -3.28
C THR A 133 -0.11 12.37 -2.42
N LYS A 134 0.55 11.36 -2.98
CA LYS A 134 1.74 10.74 -2.39
C LYS A 134 2.78 10.58 -3.48
N MET A 135 3.93 11.21 -3.25
CA MET A 135 5.03 11.25 -4.20
C MET A 135 6.00 10.09 -3.94
N PHE A 136 6.42 9.45 -5.02
CA PHE A 136 7.47 8.45 -5.03
C PHE A 136 8.48 8.80 -6.13
N VAL A 137 9.78 8.71 -5.80
CA VAL A 137 10.85 8.84 -6.82
C VAL A 137 11.01 7.50 -7.54
N ASP A 138 11.04 7.51 -8.87
CA ASP A 138 11.34 6.33 -9.68
C ASP A 138 12.79 5.92 -9.43
N VAL A 139 12.98 4.81 -8.71
CA VAL A 139 14.29 4.26 -8.32
C VAL A 139 15.23 4.07 -9.51
N ARG A 140 14.70 3.87 -10.73
CA ARG A 140 15.51 3.70 -11.94
C ARG A 140 16.20 4.99 -12.39
N THR A 141 15.71 6.13 -11.92
CA THR A 141 16.18 7.47 -12.31
C THR A 141 17.01 8.15 -11.23
N VAL A 142 17.14 7.55 -10.04
CA VAL A 142 17.94 8.11 -8.94
C VAL A 142 19.39 8.27 -9.37
N GLY A 143 19.94 9.48 -9.17
CA GLY A 143 21.31 9.84 -9.58
C GLY A 143 21.47 10.18 -11.06
N GLN A 144 20.38 10.21 -11.84
CA GLN A 144 20.39 10.68 -13.23
C GLN A 144 20.01 12.17 -13.29
N THR A 145 20.38 12.84 -14.39
CA THR A 145 19.97 14.23 -14.65
C THR A 145 18.48 14.35 -14.91
N ARG A 146 17.87 13.30 -15.47
CA ARG A 146 16.44 13.19 -15.68
C ARG A 146 15.84 12.34 -14.57
N LEU A 147 15.05 12.98 -13.72
CA LEU A 147 14.37 12.33 -12.59
C LEU A 147 12.94 11.97 -12.99
N GLY A 148 12.53 10.77 -12.61
CA GLY A 148 11.16 10.29 -12.72
C GLY A 148 10.47 10.34 -11.37
N MET A 149 9.25 10.84 -11.34
CA MET A 149 8.38 10.79 -10.17
C MET A 149 7.07 10.15 -10.53
N ASN A 150 6.55 9.40 -9.57
CA ASN A 150 5.25 8.78 -9.60
C ASN A 150 4.42 9.39 -8.45
N TYR A 151 3.36 10.09 -8.80
CA TYR A 151 2.38 10.58 -7.84
C TYR A 151 1.19 9.66 -7.86
N THR A 152 0.98 8.90 -6.78
CA THR A 152 -0.34 8.29 -6.55
C THR A 152 -1.25 9.37 -5.98
N TRP A 153 -2.46 9.47 -6.48
CA TRP A 153 -3.42 10.46 -6.02
C TRP A 153 -4.80 9.85 -5.80
N GLN A 154 -5.53 10.44 -4.85
CA GLN A 154 -6.92 10.16 -4.54
C GLN A 154 -7.64 11.49 -4.46
N MET A 155 -8.83 11.58 -5.03
CA MET A 155 -9.56 12.83 -5.13
C MET A 155 -11.02 12.58 -4.78
N LEU A 156 -11.59 13.54 -4.05
CA LEU A 156 -13.00 13.55 -3.71
C LEU A 156 -13.76 14.48 -4.68
N PRO A 157 -14.31 13.96 -5.79
CA PRO A 157 -15.16 14.74 -6.68
C PRO A 157 -16.40 15.28 -5.95
N PRO A 158 -17.15 16.21 -6.59
CA PRO A 158 -18.52 16.47 -6.16
C PRO A 158 -19.33 15.17 -6.03
N ILE A 159 -20.33 15.17 -5.15
CA ILE A 159 -21.25 14.05 -4.98
C ILE A 159 -21.85 13.68 -6.35
N GLU A 160 -21.81 12.39 -6.70
CA GLU A 160 -22.30 11.80 -7.98
C GLU A 160 -21.55 12.27 -9.24
N ALA A 161 -20.32 12.79 -9.11
CA ALA A 161 -19.52 13.29 -10.23
C ALA A 161 -18.22 12.51 -10.47
N GLY A 162 -18.03 11.33 -9.85
CA GLY A 162 -16.80 10.54 -10.01
C GLY A 162 -16.56 10.09 -11.44
N LYS A 163 -17.61 9.64 -12.14
CA LYS A 163 -17.52 9.21 -13.54
C LYS A 163 -17.30 10.38 -14.51
N ASP A 164 -17.91 11.53 -14.31
CA ASP A 164 -17.62 12.73 -15.12
C ASP A 164 -16.16 13.15 -14.93
N CYS A 165 -15.67 13.11 -13.69
CA CYS A 165 -14.31 13.43 -13.34
C CYS A 165 -13.29 12.49 -14.01
N ILE A 166 -13.45 11.17 -13.92
CA ILE A 166 -12.52 10.22 -14.54
C ILE A 166 -12.51 10.33 -16.06
N ASN A 167 -13.67 10.57 -16.69
CA ASN A 167 -13.76 10.81 -18.13
C ASN A 167 -13.01 12.07 -18.55
N ARG A 168 -13.15 13.17 -17.80
CA ARG A 168 -12.40 14.41 -18.08
C ARG A 168 -10.91 14.21 -17.92
N LEU A 169 -10.45 13.50 -16.89
CA LEU A 169 -9.04 13.17 -16.68
C LEU A 169 -8.48 12.33 -17.84
N ALA A 170 -9.21 11.31 -18.26
CA ALA A 170 -8.88 10.52 -19.44
C ALA A 170 -8.75 11.39 -20.69
N MET A 171 -9.72 12.28 -20.93
CA MET A 171 -9.72 13.18 -22.08
C MET A 171 -8.55 14.17 -22.07
N VAL A 172 -8.27 14.85 -20.96
CA VAL A 172 -7.14 15.80 -20.90
C VAL A 172 -5.79 15.09 -20.95
N SER A 173 -5.72 13.82 -20.55
CA SER A 173 -4.51 13.00 -20.66
C SER A 173 -4.25 12.50 -22.07
N PHE A 174 -5.22 12.62 -22.98
CA PHE A 174 -5.13 12.06 -24.32
C PHE A 174 -4.12 12.81 -25.18
N GLY A 175 -3.14 12.08 -25.73
CA GLY A 175 -2.12 12.60 -26.62
C GLY A 175 -0.74 11.96 -26.38
N PRO A 176 0.28 12.34 -27.18
CA PRO A 176 1.65 11.90 -26.95
C PRO A 176 2.13 12.33 -25.56
N LYS A 177 2.54 11.38 -24.73
CA LYS A 177 3.08 11.69 -23.40
C LYS A 177 4.47 12.35 -23.42
N GLU A 178 5.23 12.19 -24.51
CA GLU A 178 6.62 12.67 -24.63
C GLU A 178 6.80 13.64 -25.81
N PRO A 179 7.65 14.67 -25.66
CA PRO A 179 8.10 15.49 -26.80
C PRO A 179 9.01 14.69 -27.74
N PRO A 180 9.14 15.07 -29.03
CA PRO A 180 8.59 16.28 -29.66
C PRO A 180 7.13 16.14 -30.11
N PHE A 181 6.35 17.21 -29.90
CA PHE A 181 4.92 17.30 -30.26
C PHE A 181 4.69 17.82 -31.69
N ASP A 182 5.66 17.62 -32.58
CA ASP A 182 5.61 18.20 -33.93
C ASP A 182 4.56 17.52 -34.82
N LYS A 183 4.32 16.22 -34.56
CA LYS A 183 3.37 15.41 -35.33
C LYS A 183 1.96 15.42 -34.74
N PHE A 184 1.86 15.54 -33.43
CA PHE A 184 0.61 15.49 -32.68
C PHE A 184 0.65 16.55 -31.58
N PRO A 185 -0.45 17.29 -31.34
CA PRO A 185 -0.49 18.27 -30.28
C PRO A 185 -0.21 17.60 -28.93
N ALA A 186 0.44 18.34 -28.02
CA ALA A 186 0.63 17.86 -26.66
C ALA A 186 -0.73 17.62 -25.97
N PRO A 187 -0.83 16.65 -25.05
CA PRO A 187 -2.07 16.39 -24.33
C PRO A 187 -2.47 17.63 -23.50
N PRO A 188 -3.76 18.00 -23.44
CA PRO A 188 -4.23 19.19 -22.71
C PRO A 188 -3.76 19.28 -21.25
N ILE A 189 -3.59 18.14 -20.57
CA ILE A 189 -3.07 18.06 -19.20
C ILE A 189 -1.72 18.75 -19.05
N ARG A 190 -0.90 18.76 -20.11
CA ARG A 190 0.39 19.44 -20.10
C ARG A 190 0.24 20.95 -19.99
N ALA A 191 -0.68 21.54 -20.75
CA ALA A 191 -0.92 22.97 -20.70
C ALA A 191 -1.53 23.40 -19.36
N LEU A 192 -2.41 22.57 -18.78
CA LEU A 192 -2.93 22.76 -17.44
C LEU A 192 -1.81 22.72 -16.39
N PHE A 193 -0.95 21.69 -16.46
CA PHE A 193 0.20 21.55 -15.57
C PHE A 193 1.16 22.74 -15.67
N GLU A 194 1.46 23.19 -16.89
CA GLU A 194 2.31 24.38 -17.12
C GLU A 194 1.69 25.65 -16.53
N ALA A 195 0.36 25.81 -16.68
CA ALA A 195 -0.36 26.95 -16.11
C ALA A 195 -0.27 26.94 -14.58
N GLU A 196 -0.47 25.79 -13.93
CA GLU A 196 -0.36 25.66 -12.47
C GLU A 196 1.07 25.90 -11.98
N MET A 197 2.08 25.42 -12.70
CA MET A 197 3.47 25.72 -12.40
C MET A 197 3.76 27.22 -12.41
N ARG A 198 3.19 27.97 -13.36
CA ARG A 198 3.38 29.43 -13.46
C ARG A 198 2.73 30.19 -12.30
N LEU A 199 1.63 29.67 -11.75
CA LEU A 199 0.92 30.24 -10.61
C LEU A 199 1.57 29.94 -9.26
N HIS A 200 2.47 28.94 -9.23
CA HIS A 200 3.20 28.56 -8.04
C HIS A 200 4.64 29.11 -8.11
N PRO A 201 4.99 30.13 -7.30
CA PRO A 201 6.24 30.88 -7.46
C PRO A 201 7.52 30.04 -7.49
N PRO A 202 7.69 28.98 -6.69
CA PRO A 202 8.88 28.13 -6.74
C PRO A 202 9.05 27.40 -8.08
N THR A 203 7.95 27.05 -8.76
CA THR A 203 7.98 26.26 -10.00
C THR A 203 7.87 27.09 -11.28
N ARG A 204 7.56 28.39 -11.18
CA ARG A 204 7.19 29.24 -12.33
C ARG A 204 8.25 29.40 -13.42
N PHE A 205 9.53 29.20 -13.07
CA PHE A 205 10.66 29.37 -13.97
C PHE A 205 11.21 28.06 -14.50
N LEU A 206 10.63 26.92 -14.10
CA LEU A 206 11.06 25.61 -14.56
C LEU A 206 10.66 25.42 -16.01
N ASN A 207 11.63 24.98 -16.81
CA ASN A 207 11.41 24.69 -18.21
C ASN A 207 10.97 23.24 -18.38
N ILE A 208 9.69 23.02 -18.64
CA ILE A 208 9.15 21.67 -18.80
C ILE A 208 9.14 21.18 -20.24
N THR A 209 9.72 21.90 -21.22
CA THR A 209 9.63 21.55 -22.65
C THR A 209 10.05 20.11 -22.96
N GLY A 210 11.05 19.59 -22.24
CA GLY A 210 11.55 18.21 -22.36
C GLY A 210 10.85 17.16 -21.47
N TRP A 211 9.83 17.54 -20.69
CA TRP A 211 9.22 16.65 -19.71
C TRP A 211 8.18 15.72 -20.33
N THR A 212 8.12 14.48 -19.83
CA THR A 212 7.04 13.52 -20.10
C THR A 212 6.01 13.61 -18.98
N LEU A 213 4.73 13.71 -19.33
CA LEU A 213 3.60 13.76 -18.40
C LEU A 213 2.58 12.68 -18.78
N SER A 214 2.15 11.85 -17.83
CA SER A 214 1.19 10.76 -18.11
C SER A 214 0.31 10.49 -16.90
N LEU A 215 -1.02 10.50 -17.10
CA LEU A 215 -1.97 9.91 -16.16
C LEU A 215 -2.17 8.42 -16.51
N GLN A 216 -2.21 7.56 -15.50
CA GLN A 216 -2.31 6.10 -15.63
C GLN A 216 -3.14 5.52 -14.49
N ASN A 217 -3.60 4.29 -14.68
CA ASN A 217 -4.27 3.48 -13.65
C ASN A 217 -5.38 4.23 -12.91
N MET A 218 -6.17 5.02 -13.64
CA MET A 218 -7.26 5.74 -13.04
C MET A 218 -8.38 4.76 -12.66
N SER A 219 -8.98 4.94 -11.49
CA SER A 219 -10.16 4.20 -11.03
C SER A 219 -11.14 5.14 -10.37
N CYS A 220 -12.40 4.72 -10.29
CA CYS A 220 -13.42 5.38 -9.50
C CYS A 220 -14.12 4.30 -8.66
N ASP A 221 -14.05 4.44 -7.34
CA ASP A 221 -14.53 3.45 -6.37
C ASP A 221 -15.27 4.15 -5.23
N GLU A 222 -16.34 3.53 -4.72
CA GLU A 222 -16.96 4.00 -3.47
C GLU A 222 -16.05 3.68 -2.28
N ARG A 223 -15.75 4.69 -1.46
CA ARG A 223 -14.91 4.55 -0.27
C ARG A 223 -15.56 5.26 0.92
N GLN A 224 -15.30 4.75 2.13
CA GLN A 224 -15.53 5.53 3.34
C GLN A 224 -14.58 6.73 3.32
N VAL A 225 -15.11 7.93 3.50
CA VAL A 225 -14.33 9.17 3.52
C VAL A 225 -14.72 10.05 4.69
N ILE A 226 -13.73 10.75 5.25
CA ILE A 226 -13.94 11.86 6.17
C ILE A 226 -13.80 13.15 5.35
N LYS A 227 -14.85 13.97 5.31
CA LYS A 227 -14.87 15.20 4.50
C LYS A 227 -15.48 16.36 5.25
N HIS A 228 -15.31 17.57 4.71
CA HIS A 228 -15.96 18.75 5.26
C HIS A 228 -17.50 18.63 5.19
N TRP A 229 -18.22 19.03 6.24
CA TRP A 229 -19.69 18.91 6.31
C TRP A 229 -20.43 19.63 5.16
N ASN A 230 -19.80 20.66 4.59
CA ASN A 230 -20.33 21.43 3.46
C ASN A 230 -19.71 21.02 2.10
N HIS A 231 -19.25 19.77 1.95
CA HIS A 231 -18.85 19.25 0.65
C HIS A 231 -20.09 19.16 -0.26
N SER A 232 -20.23 20.13 -1.15
CA SER A 232 -21.47 20.38 -1.90
C SER A 232 -21.73 19.33 -2.98
N ARG A 233 -23.02 19.03 -3.21
CA ARG A 233 -23.48 18.35 -4.43
C ARG A 233 -23.15 19.22 -5.64
N SER A 234 -22.72 18.61 -6.75
CA SER A 234 -22.50 19.35 -7.99
C SER A 234 -23.79 20.01 -8.44
N ILE A 235 -23.72 21.29 -8.82
CA ILE A 235 -24.87 22.07 -9.30
C ILE A 235 -25.22 21.69 -10.76
N ASP A 236 -24.29 21.06 -11.47
CA ASP A 236 -24.37 20.78 -12.91
C ASP A 236 -24.04 19.31 -13.26
N VAL A 237 -24.52 18.34 -12.48
CA VAL A 237 -24.54 16.94 -12.99
C VAL A 237 -25.67 16.87 -14.00
N PHE A 238 -25.33 16.79 -15.29
CA PHE A 238 -26.28 16.29 -16.27
C PHE A 238 -26.61 14.86 -15.84
N PRO A 239 -27.88 14.50 -15.55
CA PRO A 239 -28.24 13.14 -15.23
C PRO A 239 -27.96 12.28 -16.45
N THR A 240 -26.79 11.65 -16.48
CA THR A 240 -26.45 10.63 -17.46
C THR A 240 -27.08 9.34 -16.96
N GLU A 241 -27.92 8.70 -17.77
CA GLU A 241 -28.56 7.41 -17.48
C GLU A 241 -27.56 6.23 -17.37
N GLU A 242 -26.26 6.50 -17.38
CA GLU A 242 -25.22 5.47 -17.32
C GLU A 242 -24.84 5.12 -15.87
N PRO A 243 -24.50 3.85 -15.59
CA PRO A 243 -24.30 3.35 -14.23
C PRO A 243 -23.11 4.00 -13.51
N GLU A 244 -23.27 4.03 -12.19
CA GLU A 244 -22.35 4.44 -11.11
C GLU A 244 -20.92 3.86 -11.28
N CYS A 245 -19.93 4.44 -10.60
CA CYS A 245 -18.54 4.00 -10.64
C CYS A 245 -18.37 2.52 -10.20
N LEU A 246 -18.19 1.59 -11.15
CA LEU A 246 -18.07 0.15 -10.89
C LEU A 246 -16.62 -0.40 -10.85
N GLY A 247 -15.62 0.44 -10.57
CA GLY A 247 -14.29 0.01 -10.16
C GLY A 247 -13.39 -0.69 -11.20
N THR A 248 -13.69 -0.63 -12.51
CA THR A 248 -12.86 -1.33 -13.53
C THR A 248 -12.45 -0.51 -14.75
N ASP A 249 -12.67 0.80 -14.77
CA ASP A 249 -12.37 1.62 -15.94
C ASP A 249 -10.92 2.12 -15.94
N SER A 250 -9.97 1.23 -16.31
CA SER A 250 -8.59 1.65 -16.55
C SER A 250 -8.42 2.20 -17.96
N VAL A 251 -8.22 3.51 -18.10
CA VAL A 251 -7.87 4.13 -19.39
C VAL A 251 -6.35 4.13 -19.55
N THR A 252 -5.83 3.18 -20.32
CA THR A 252 -4.42 3.18 -20.77
C THR A 252 -4.37 3.56 -22.24
N TRP A 253 -3.72 4.70 -22.56
CA TRP A 253 -3.48 5.09 -23.94
C TRP A 253 -2.47 4.13 -24.59
N GLU A 254 -2.92 3.38 -25.60
CA GLU A 254 -2.05 2.57 -26.45
C GLU A 254 -1.99 3.18 -27.86
N PRO A 255 -0.79 3.58 -28.35
CA PRO A 255 -0.64 4.17 -29.69
C PRO A 255 -1.14 3.28 -30.83
N ASN A 256 -1.31 1.97 -30.60
CA ASN A 256 -1.80 1.04 -31.62
C ASN A 256 -3.32 1.15 -31.88
N LEU A 257 -4.06 1.93 -31.08
CA LEU A 257 -5.49 2.21 -31.24
C LEU A 257 -5.78 3.45 -32.09
N GLU A 258 -4.78 3.96 -32.81
CA GLU A 258 -4.84 5.11 -33.76
C GLU A 258 -5.99 5.05 -34.78
N GLY A 259 -6.60 3.89 -35.04
CA GLY A 259 -7.71 3.72 -35.97
C GLY A 259 -9.11 3.84 -35.38
N GLU A 260 -9.27 3.82 -34.05
CA GLU A 260 -10.59 3.82 -33.38
C GLU A 260 -11.01 5.18 -32.84
N PHE A 261 -10.08 6.14 -32.70
CA PHE A 261 -10.39 7.49 -32.24
C PHE A 261 -10.31 8.50 -33.38
N ASP A 262 -11.43 9.17 -33.67
CA ASP A 262 -11.46 10.26 -34.64
C ASP A 262 -10.65 11.44 -34.07
N LEU A 263 -9.54 11.79 -34.72
CA LEU A 263 -8.75 12.97 -34.39
C LEU A 263 -9.58 14.27 -34.44
N ASN A 264 -10.76 14.26 -35.08
CA ASN A 264 -11.70 15.38 -35.04
C ASN A 264 -12.48 15.46 -33.71
N GLU A 265 -12.62 14.36 -32.96
CA GLU A 265 -13.18 14.35 -31.60
C GLU A 265 -12.11 14.76 -30.58
N VAL A 266 -10.85 14.34 -30.80
CA VAL A 266 -9.69 14.74 -29.99
C VAL A 266 -9.27 16.17 -30.31
N GLY A 267 -9.80 17.12 -29.55
CA GLY A 267 -9.63 18.56 -29.80
C GLY A 267 -10.93 19.30 -30.08
N GLY A 268 -12.07 18.57 -30.07
CA GLY A 268 -13.37 19.20 -30.00
C GLY A 268 -13.49 20.05 -28.74
N CYS A 269 -13.93 21.30 -28.90
CA CYS A 269 -14.10 22.22 -27.78
C CYS A 269 -15.10 21.72 -26.73
N ASP A 270 -16.00 20.81 -27.13
CA ASP A 270 -16.94 20.15 -26.22
C ASP A 270 -16.23 19.35 -25.11
N LEU A 271 -14.97 18.91 -25.32
CA LEU A 271 -14.14 18.24 -24.32
C LEU A 271 -13.86 19.10 -23.08
N ALA A 272 -13.86 20.43 -23.23
CA ALA A 272 -13.70 21.31 -22.09
C ALA A 272 -14.93 21.29 -21.16
N GLY A 273 -16.08 20.87 -21.68
CA GLY A 273 -17.37 21.00 -21.01
C GLY A 273 -17.58 22.41 -20.47
N SER A 274 -17.80 22.49 -19.16
CA SER A 274 -18.00 23.69 -18.36
C SER A 274 -16.71 24.31 -17.79
N ASN A 275 -15.51 23.82 -18.16
CA ASN A 275 -14.24 24.32 -17.65
C ASN A 275 -13.55 25.30 -18.64
N PRO A 276 -13.52 26.62 -18.33
CA PRO A 276 -12.90 27.61 -19.21
C PRO A 276 -11.39 27.45 -19.36
N CYS A 277 -10.68 26.90 -18.37
CA CYS A 277 -9.24 26.72 -18.46
C CYS A 277 -8.84 25.50 -19.28
N VAL A 278 -9.66 24.43 -19.26
CA VAL A 278 -9.52 23.34 -20.24
C VAL A 278 -9.80 23.88 -21.64
N CYS A 279 -10.82 24.72 -21.81
CA CYS A 279 -11.12 25.38 -23.09
C CYS A 279 -9.92 26.20 -23.61
N ALA A 280 -9.24 26.93 -22.72
CA ALA A 280 -8.06 27.72 -23.06
C ALA A 280 -6.84 26.87 -23.45
N ALA A 281 -6.78 25.62 -22.97
CA ALA A 281 -5.74 24.67 -23.33
C ALA A 281 -5.97 24.01 -24.71
N LEU A 282 -7.21 24.04 -25.21
CA LEU A 282 -7.58 23.47 -26.51
C LEU A 282 -7.34 24.48 -27.64
N SER A 283 -6.80 24.02 -28.76
CA SER A 283 -6.59 24.87 -29.93
C SER A 283 -7.92 25.15 -30.66
N ASN A 284 -8.08 26.36 -31.22
CA ASN A 284 -9.29 26.78 -31.96
C ASN A 284 -10.58 26.80 -31.13
N CYS A 285 -10.48 26.89 -29.81
CA CYS A 285 -11.62 26.98 -28.91
C CYS A 285 -11.82 28.38 -28.32
N GLU A 286 -13.08 28.78 -28.16
CA GLU A 286 -13.49 30.03 -27.52
C GLU A 286 -14.53 29.78 -26.45
N TRP A 287 -14.42 30.50 -25.36
CA TRP A 287 -15.35 30.44 -24.26
C TRP A 287 -16.47 31.47 -24.46
N VAL A 288 -17.64 31.01 -24.92
CA VAL A 288 -18.78 31.88 -25.24
C VAL A 288 -19.91 31.68 -24.23
N THR A 289 -20.57 32.77 -23.86
CA THR A 289 -21.85 32.70 -23.15
C THR A 289 -22.94 32.37 -24.16
N SER A 290 -23.59 31.21 -24.01
CA SER A 290 -24.68 30.83 -24.91
C SER A 290 -25.92 31.72 -24.68
N VAL A 291 -26.90 31.64 -25.58
CA VAL A 291 -28.16 32.40 -25.47
C VAL A 291 -28.97 32.07 -24.20
N SER A 292 -28.72 30.92 -23.57
CA SER A 292 -29.32 30.55 -22.28
C SER A 292 -28.59 31.16 -21.08
N GLY A 293 -27.51 31.93 -21.30
CA GLY A 293 -26.67 32.48 -20.25
C GLY A 293 -25.64 31.49 -19.70
N VAL A 294 -25.68 30.23 -20.13
CA VAL A 294 -24.72 29.20 -19.69
C VAL A 294 -23.46 29.30 -20.55
N PRO A 295 -22.28 29.57 -19.97
CA PRO A 295 -21.04 29.60 -20.72
C PRO A 295 -20.61 28.20 -21.15
N ARG A 296 -20.08 28.09 -22.37
CA ARG A 296 -19.58 26.83 -22.94
C ARG A 296 -18.39 27.09 -23.86
N CYS A 297 -17.56 26.07 -24.02
CA CYS A 297 -16.47 26.08 -24.97
C CYS A 297 -16.99 25.71 -26.36
N VAL A 298 -16.69 26.51 -27.38
CA VAL A 298 -17.10 26.26 -28.77
C VAL A 298 -15.94 26.41 -29.72
N TYR A 299 -15.99 25.67 -30.83
CA TYR A 299 -15.02 25.83 -31.90
C TYR A 299 -15.21 27.16 -32.62
N THR A 300 -14.11 27.88 -32.87
CA THR A 300 -14.12 29.18 -33.55
C THR A 300 -12.85 29.40 -34.35
N SER A 301 -12.89 30.30 -35.32
CA SER A 301 -11.70 30.78 -36.03
C SER A 301 -10.93 31.86 -35.27
N ARG A 302 -11.49 32.36 -34.16
CA ARG A 302 -10.89 33.38 -33.29
C ARG A 302 -10.83 32.89 -31.85
N PRO A 303 -9.99 31.88 -31.56
CA PRO A 303 -9.93 31.26 -30.24
C PRO A 303 -9.61 32.28 -29.16
N GLY A 304 -10.16 32.04 -27.96
CA GLY A 304 -9.94 32.91 -26.83
C GLY A 304 -10.85 32.58 -25.66
N VAL A 305 -10.27 32.59 -24.47
CA VAL A 305 -11.03 32.53 -23.23
C VAL A 305 -10.86 33.87 -22.53
N PRO A 306 -11.93 34.54 -22.07
CA PRO A 306 -11.78 35.78 -21.31
C PRO A 306 -10.94 35.54 -20.04
N CYS A 307 -10.13 36.53 -19.66
CA CYS A 307 -9.29 36.45 -18.45
C CYS A 307 -10.11 36.43 -17.16
N GLU A 308 -11.40 36.82 -17.19
CA GLU A 308 -12.31 36.57 -16.08
C GLU A 308 -12.64 35.09 -15.92
N ALA A 309 -12.76 34.35 -17.02
CA ALA A 309 -13.14 32.94 -17.02
C ALA A 309 -11.95 32.01 -16.80
N CYS A 310 -10.82 32.26 -17.48
CA CYS A 310 -9.56 31.57 -17.20
C CYS A 310 -8.43 32.59 -16.96
N PRO A 311 -8.16 32.98 -15.72
CA PRO A 311 -7.11 33.94 -15.40
C PRO A 311 -5.69 33.40 -15.62
N ASN A 312 -5.52 32.09 -15.70
CA ASN A 312 -4.21 31.43 -15.74
C ASN A 312 -3.55 31.44 -17.14
N GLN A 313 -4.17 32.12 -18.11
CA GLN A 313 -3.65 32.15 -19.48
C GLN A 313 -2.42 33.05 -19.59
N PRO A 314 -1.47 32.76 -20.51
CA PRO A 314 -0.23 33.52 -20.66
C PRO A 314 -0.44 35.03 -20.91
N GLN A 315 -1.53 35.40 -21.60
CA GLN A 315 -1.86 36.78 -21.95
C GLN A 315 -2.62 37.54 -20.84
N CYS A 316 -3.08 36.85 -19.80
CA CYS A 316 -3.87 37.47 -18.75
C CYS A 316 -2.95 38.14 -17.73
N VAL A 317 -3.10 39.46 -17.57
CA VAL A 317 -2.45 40.19 -16.48
C VAL A 317 -3.24 39.89 -15.22
N ILE A 318 -2.69 39.03 -14.36
CA ILE A 318 -3.25 38.76 -13.05
C ILE A 318 -2.78 39.91 -12.13
N THR A 319 -3.73 40.72 -11.62
CA THR A 319 -3.40 41.71 -10.59
C THR A 319 -3.12 40.98 -9.26
N PRO A 320 -2.29 41.54 -8.36
CA PRO A 320 -2.00 40.91 -7.08
C PRO A 320 -3.26 40.56 -6.27
N GLU A 321 -4.28 41.41 -6.30
CA GLU A 321 -5.57 41.19 -5.62
C GLU A 321 -6.26 39.93 -6.15
N LYS A 322 -6.41 39.84 -7.47
CA LYS A 322 -7.03 38.69 -8.11
C LYS A 322 -6.17 37.43 -7.93
N GLU A 323 -4.86 37.58 -7.87
CA GLU A 323 -3.93 36.49 -7.58
C GLU A 323 -4.16 35.89 -6.20
N CYS A 324 -4.35 36.73 -5.19
CA CYS A 324 -4.69 36.30 -3.85
C CYS A 324 -6.09 35.65 -3.82
N GLU A 325 -7.11 36.30 -4.38
CA GLU A 325 -8.51 35.79 -4.39
C GLU A 325 -8.65 34.40 -5.02
N MET A 326 -7.76 34.05 -5.94
CA MET A 326 -7.73 32.72 -6.57
C MET A 326 -7.22 31.62 -5.63
N LYS A 327 -6.58 31.95 -4.50
CA LYS A 327 -6.05 30.95 -3.56
C LYS A 327 -7.13 30.55 -2.56
N SER A 328 -7.35 29.25 -2.44
CA SER A 328 -8.40 28.67 -1.61
C SER A 328 -7.92 28.05 -0.30
N THR A 329 -6.61 28.03 -0.06
CA THR A 329 -6.04 27.55 1.21
C THR A 329 -5.15 28.62 1.82
N PRO A 330 -5.01 28.66 3.16
CA PRO A 330 -4.19 29.66 3.81
C PRO A 330 -2.73 29.61 3.37
N CYS A 331 -2.16 28.42 3.17
CA CYS A 331 -0.77 28.32 2.72
C CYS A 331 -0.59 28.69 1.25
N ALA A 332 -1.48 28.27 0.35
CA ALA A 332 -1.39 28.70 -1.05
C ALA A 332 -1.53 30.22 -1.18
N CYS A 333 -2.32 30.84 -0.28
CA CYS A 333 -2.46 32.28 -0.16
C CYS A 333 -1.13 32.95 0.20
N VAL A 334 -0.51 32.58 1.32
CA VAL A 334 0.70 33.29 1.78
C VAL A 334 1.93 32.95 0.97
N LEU A 335 2.10 31.68 0.59
CA LEU A 335 3.27 31.24 -0.17
C LEU A 335 3.34 31.88 -1.55
N ARG A 336 2.24 32.49 -2.02
CA ARG A 336 2.30 33.33 -3.21
C ARG A 336 3.24 34.54 -3.04
N GLY A 337 3.36 35.06 -1.82
CA GLY A 337 4.09 36.29 -1.52
C GLY A 337 3.34 37.54 -2.00
N GLY A 338 4.03 38.68 -2.00
CA GLY A 338 3.50 39.93 -2.54
C GLY A 338 2.46 40.66 -1.68
N GLY A 339 2.09 40.16 -0.49
CA GLY A 339 1.07 40.76 0.37
C GLY A 339 -0.26 40.00 0.41
N CYS A 340 -0.33 38.78 -0.12
CA CYS A 340 -1.49 37.92 0.07
C CYS A 340 -1.61 37.44 1.52
N ASN A 341 -2.81 37.57 2.07
CA ASN A 341 -3.13 37.23 3.45
C ASN A 341 -4.44 36.46 3.54
N TRP A 342 -4.48 35.47 4.44
CA TRP A 342 -5.63 34.65 4.69
C TRP A 342 -6.44 35.20 5.86
N ASP A 343 -7.71 35.51 5.61
CA ASP A 343 -8.67 35.84 6.65
C ASP A 343 -9.36 34.56 7.15
N MET A 344 -9.05 34.19 8.39
CA MET A 344 -9.64 33.02 9.05
C MET A 344 -11.15 33.16 9.30
N ALA A 345 -11.68 34.38 9.40
CA ALA A 345 -13.11 34.61 9.67
C ALA A 345 -13.97 34.40 8.41
N THR A 346 -13.45 34.78 7.25
CA THR A 346 -14.16 34.64 5.97
C THR A 346 -13.71 33.43 5.14
N SER A 347 -12.65 32.74 5.57
CA SER A 347 -11.96 31.68 4.82
C SER A 347 -11.61 32.11 3.40
N ARG A 348 -11.06 33.32 3.27
CA ARG A 348 -10.69 33.92 1.97
C ARG A 348 -9.29 34.51 2.02
N CYS A 349 -8.58 34.34 0.90
CA CYS A 349 -7.34 35.04 0.64
C CYS A 349 -7.63 36.43 0.07
N TYR A 350 -6.98 37.46 0.59
CA TYR A 350 -7.08 38.84 0.14
C TYR A 350 -5.70 39.49 0.07
N PHE A 351 -5.59 40.62 -0.63
CA PHE A 351 -4.34 41.35 -0.77
C PHE A 351 -4.28 42.52 0.21
N ASP A 352 -3.29 42.50 1.11
CA ASP A 352 -2.94 43.59 2.01
C ASP A 352 -1.49 43.45 2.44
N VAL A 353 -0.61 44.33 1.98
CA VAL A 353 0.83 44.29 2.29
C VAL A 353 1.16 44.50 3.78
N THR A 354 0.20 44.95 4.58
CA THR A 354 0.39 45.22 6.02
C THR A 354 -0.15 44.10 6.92
N ALA A 355 -1.02 43.24 6.39
CA ALA A 355 -1.55 42.10 7.11
C ALA A 355 -0.55 40.93 7.10
N SER A 356 -0.70 40.02 8.07
CA SER A 356 0.02 38.76 8.13
C SER A 356 -0.96 37.63 8.41
N THR A 357 -0.75 36.48 7.78
CA THR A 357 -1.52 35.27 8.08
C THR A 357 -0.99 34.59 9.33
N ALA A 358 -1.87 34.19 10.24
CA ALA A 358 -1.45 33.51 11.46
C ALA A 358 -0.73 32.20 11.14
N CYS A 359 0.32 31.87 11.90
CA CYS A 359 1.09 30.63 11.69
C CYS A 359 0.26 29.35 11.83
N ILE A 360 -0.81 29.39 12.63
CA ILE A 360 -1.75 28.26 12.74
C ILE A 360 -2.55 28.03 11.44
N ALA A 361 -2.77 29.07 10.65
CA ALA A 361 -3.43 28.96 9.36
C ALA A 361 -2.45 28.47 8.29
N CYS A 362 -1.23 29.01 8.29
CA CYS A 362 -0.14 28.49 7.47
C CYS A 362 1.17 28.41 8.24
N SER A 363 1.58 27.20 8.60
CA SER A 363 2.85 26.92 9.30
C SER A 363 4.08 27.14 8.41
N ARG A 364 3.92 27.01 7.09
CA ARG A 364 5.01 27.08 6.09
C ARG A 364 5.59 28.48 5.86
N GLN A 365 5.11 29.50 6.57
CA GLN A 365 5.63 30.86 6.41
C GLN A 365 7.02 30.94 7.06
N GLY A 366 7.98 31.60 6.41
CA GLY A 366 9.37 31.64 6.89
C GLY A 366 9.60 32.31 8.26
N PHE A 367 8.62 33.06 8.78
CA PHE A 367 8.68 33.64 10.13
C PHE A 367 8.04 32.74 11.20
N CYS A 368 7.35 31.67 10.81
CA CYS A 368 6.78 30.73 11.75
C CYS A 368 7.88 29.83 12.31
N SER A 369 7.96 29.76 13.63
CA SER A 369 8.89 28.86 14.32
C SER A 369 8.15 27.58 14.65
N LEU A 370 8.40 26.51 13.89
CA LEU A 370 7.77 25.21 14.09
C LEU A 370 8.47 24.40 15.19
N PRO A 371 7.78 23.42 15.80
CA PRO A 371 8.44 22.45 16.67
C PRO A 371 9.65 21.84 15.96
N ALA A 372 10.75 21.68 16.66
CA ALA A 372 11.96 21.08 16.11
C ALA A 372 12.58 20.11 17.12
N VAL A 373 13.14 19.02 16.63
CA VAL A 373 13.86 18.05 17.46
C VAL A 373 15.15 18.67 17.96
N ARG A 374 15.31 18.73 19.29
CA ARG A 374 16.48 19.24 19.99
C ARG A 374 17.49 18.14 20.32
N SER A 375 17.00 16.99 20.76
CA SER A 375 17.83 15.84 21.12
C SER A 375 17.07 14.54 20.95
N LYS A 376 17.83 13.44 20.86
CA LYS A 376 17.32 12.08 20.68
C LYS A 376 18.11 11.13 21.56
N GLN A 377 17.43 10.11 22.07
CA GLN A 377 18.01 8.96 22.74
C GLN A 377 17.25 7.70 22.33
N PRO A 378 17.90 6.55 22.14
CA PRO A 378 19.34 6.33 22.24
C PRO A 378 20.12 6.95 21.06
N GLU A 379 21.44 6.79 21.04
CA GLU A 379 22.25 7.14 19.87
C GLU A 379 21.89 6.25 18.67
N ASN A 380 22.22 6.73 17.46
CA ASN A 380 21.93 5.98 16.24
C ASN A 380 22.64 4.60 16.25
N LEU A 381 21.98 3.57 15.72
CA LEU A 381 22.41 2.16 15.73
C LEU A 381 22.49 1.51 17.11
N ALA A 382 21.90 2.12 18.15
CA ALA A 382 21.74 1.42 19.41
C ALA A 382 20.87 0.17 19.22
N LEU A 383 21.31 -0.95 19.79
CA LEU A 383 20.55 -2.19 19.79
C LEU A 383 19.48 -2.13 20.88
N MET A 384 18.22 -2.06 20.45
CA MET A 384 17.09 -2.00 21.37
C MET A 384 17.03 -3.29 22.22
N GLY A 385 16.68 -3.13 23.49
CA GLY A 385 16.56 -4.21 24.46
C GLY A 385 17.82 -4.58 25.23
N GLN A 386 18.98 -3.98 24.93
CA GLN A 386 20.16 -4.10 25.79
C GLN A 386 19.94 -3.41 27.13
N GLU A 387 20.59 -3.90 28.20
CA GLU A 387 20.43 -3.39 29.57
C GLU A 387 20.68 -1.87 29.68
N GLU A 388 21.68 -1.36 28.95
CA GLU A 388 22.05 0.06 28.96
C GLU A 388 21.17 0.94 28.06
N VAL A 389 20.54 0.37 27.02
CA VAL A 389 19.74 1.09 26.02
C VAL A 389 18.25 1.08 26.39
N GLY A 390 17.76 -0.04 26.90
CA GLY A 390 16.34 -0.27 27.15
C GLY A 390 15.52 -0.41 25.86
N TRP A 391 14.20 -0.21 25.97
CA TRP A 391 13.23 -0.37 24.88
C TRP A 391 12.55 0.95 24.50
N PHE A 392 13.12 2.08 24.90
CA PHE A 392 12.51 3.40 24.69
C PHE A 392 13.35 4.25 23.73
N ILE A 393 12.69 4.88 22.78
CA ILE A 393 13.25 5.99 21.99
C ILE A 393 12.62 7.27 22.53
N ASN A 394 13.45 8.19 23.00
CA ASN A 394 13.04 9.48 23.51
C ASN A 394 13.42 10.57 22.49
N VAL A 395 12.43 11.29 22.00
CA VAL A 395 12.62 12.44 21.11
C VAL A 395 12.27 13.71 21.87
N THR A 396 13.25 14.57 22.11
CA THR A 396 13.05 15.84 22.81
C THR A 396 12.90 16.97 21.80
N PHE A 397 11.81 17.72 21.89
CA PHE A 397 11.51 18.88 21.08
C PHE A 397 11.99 20.17 21.74
N ASN A 398 12.05 21.25 20.97
CA ASN A 398 12.39 22.59 21.46
C ASN A 398 11.25 23.31 22.21
N ARG A 399 10.08 22.67 22.33
CA ARG A 399 8.88 23.16 23.03
C ARG A 399 7.98 22.00 23.43
N ASP A 400 6.98 22.27 24.27
CA ASP A 400 6.01 21.28 24.71
C ASP A 400 5.09 20.86 23.56
N ILE A 401 4.92 19.55 23.38
CA ILE A 401 4.15 18.98 22.27
C ILE A 401 2.90 18.25 22.76
N GLU A 402 2.00 17.95 21.84
CA GLU A 402 0.85 17.06 22.03
C GLU A 402 0.52 16.35 20.70
N PHE A 403 -0.21 15.24 20.76
CA PHE A 403 -0.69 14.55 19.56
C PHE A 403 -1.77 15.35 18.84
N LEU A 404 -1.73 15.35 17.50
CA LEU A 404 -2.73 16.01 16.68
C LEU A 404 -3.95 15.09 16.44
N ARG A 405 -4.86 15.01 17.43
CA ARG A 405 -6.12 14.22 17.44
C ARG A 405 -5.98 12.69 17.25
N LEU A 406 -6.84 11.98 17.97
CA LEU A 406 -6.97 10.52 17.99
C LEU A 406 -7.88 10.06 16.84
N GLY A 407 -7.38 9.29 15.87
CA GLY A 407 -8.26 8.67 14.85
C GLY A 407 -7.62 8.14 13.56
N LEU A 408 -6.41 8.57 13.19
CA LEU A 408 -5.75 8.20 11.90
C LEU A 408 -4.38 7.54 12.12
N GLY A 409 -4.32 6.59 13.07
CA GLY A 409 -3.04 6.09 13.55
C GLY A 409 -2.30 7.12 14.42
N SER A 410 -1.10 6.77 14.88
CA SER A 410 -0.29 7.70 15.68
C SER A 410 0.54 8.67 14.84
N GLY A 411 0.71 8.37 13.56
CA GLY A 411 1.68 9.03 12.69
C GLY A 411 3.13 8.79 13.11
N VAL A 412 3.41 7.86 14.04
CA VAL A 412 4.76 7.48 14.47
C VAL A 412 4.99 6.03 14.06
N MET A 413 6.04 5.79 13.29
CA MET A 413 6.34 4.45 12.76
C MET A 413 7.84 4.18 12.68
N LEU A 414 8.19 2.91 12.64
CA LEU A 414 9.55 2.45 12.36
C LEU A 414 9.61 1.86 10.96
N GLN A 415 10.39 2.46 10.08
CA GLN A 415 10.65 1.95 8.74
C GLN A 415 11.97 1.18 8.74
N CYS A 416 11.92 -0.13 8.61
CA CYS A 416 13.06 -1.01 8.76
C CYS A 416 13.67 -1.40 7.41
N ARG A 417 14.99 -1.56 7.37
CA ARG A 417 15.70 -2.02 6.17
C ARG A 417 15.38 -3.49 5.91
N SER A 418 15.15 -3.84 4.65
CA SER A 418 15.09 -5.23 4.24
C SER A 418 16.50 -5.81 4.06
N ASN A 419 16.70 -7.04 4.54
CA ASN A 419 17.94 -7.78 4.34
C ASN A 419 18.02 -8.42 2.95
N ARG A 420 16.90 -8.44 2.19
CA ARG A 420 16.80 -9.00 0.86
C ARG A 420 16.71 -7.88 -0.19
N PRO A 421 17.64 -7.81 -1.16
CA PRO A 421 17.59 -6.81 -2.21
C PRO A 421 16.27 -6.90 -3.00
N GLY A 422 15.50 -5.82 -3.02
CA GLY A 422 14.24 -5.72 -3.78
C GLY A 422 12.97 -5.96 -2.96
N ASP A 423 13.08 -6.43 -1.71
CA ASP A 423 11.93 -6.54 -0.81
C ASP A 423 11.58 -5.18 -0.21
N TRP A 424 10.29 -4.93 -0.02
CA TRP A 424 9.80 -3.70 0.60
C TRP A 424 10.27 -3.60 2.06
N PRO A 425 10.69 -2.42 2.53
CA PRO A 425 11.09 -2.23 3.92
C PRO A 425 9.90 -2.50 4.85
N PRO A 426 10.00 -3.45 5.80
CA PRO A 426 8.94 -3.64 6.77
C PRO A 426 8.72 -2.36 7.56
N THR A 427 7.47 -1.97 7.75
CA THR A 427 7.09 -0.76 8.46
C THR A 427 6.21 -1.14 9.63
N PHE A 428 6.60 -0.71 10.84
CA PHE A 428 5.86 -0.96 12.06
C PHE A 428 5.20 0.34 12.51
N GLU A 429 3.88 0.42 12.41
CA GLU A 429 3.13 1.52 13.01
C GLU A 429 3.06 1.33 14.52
N LEU A 430 3.26 2.42 15.27
CA LEU A 430 3.25 2.39 16.73
C LEU A 430 1.88 2.81 17.25
N GLU A 431 1.30 1.99 18.12
CA GLU A 431 0.01 2.31 18.73
C GLU A 431 0.14 3.41 19.79
N TYR A 432 -0.95 4.13 20.08
CA TYR A 432 -0.97 5.13 21.16
C TYR A 432 -0.56 4.55 22.53
N GLY A 433 -0.81 3.27 22.80
CA GLY A 433 -0.36 2.61 24.03
C GLY A 433 1.17 2.50 24.15
N GLN A 434 1.89 2.63 23.04
CA GLN A 434 3.36 2.63 22.98
C GLN A 434 3.95 4.04 23.04
N LEU A 435 3.12 5.08 23.04
CA LEU A 435 3.56 6.46 22.90
C LEU A 435 3.10 7.29 24.10
N VAL A 436 4.02 8.02 24.72
CA VAL A 436 3.72 8.91 25.84
C VAL A 436 4.39 10.25 25.59
N ILE A 437 3.64 11.34 25.73
CA ILE A 437 4.18 12.70 25.68
C ILE A 437 4.25 13.27 27.09
N GLU A 438 5.45 13.68 27.51
CA GLU A 438 5.70 14.38 28.77
C GLU A 438 6.36 15.74 28.48
N GLY A 439 5.54 16.80 28.41
CA GLY A 439 5.99 18.14 28.04
C GLY A 439 6.59 18.17 26.64
N SER A 440 7.91 18.40 26.54
CA SER A 440 8.63 18.44 25.27
C SER A 440 9.22 17.08 24.85
N ILE A 441 8.93 15.99 25.53
CA ILE A 441 9.53 14.68 25.25
C ILE A 441 8.46 13.71 24.76
N LEU A 442 8.70 13.11 23.59
CA LEU A 442 7.95 11.96 23.09
C LEU A 442 8.71 10.68 23.44
N HIS A 443 8.13 9.86 24.31
CA HIS A 443 8.59 8.53 24.68
C HIS A 443 7.94 7.49 23.78
N ILE A 444 8.76 6.66 23.14
CA ILE A 444 8.32 5.64 22.18
C ILE A 444 8.80 4.27 22.67
N ASN A 445 7.86 3.40 23.05
CA ASN A 445 8.15 2.06 23.52
C ASN A 445 8.10 1.06 22.37
N VAL A 446 9.26 0.54 21.98
CA VAL A 446 9.38 -0.41 20.86
C VAL A 446 9.41 -1.87 21.32
N ARG A 447 9.10 -2.14 22.60
CA ARG A 447 9.02 -3.51 23.12
C ARG A 447 7.86 -4.27 22.49
N GLY A 448 8.13 -5.50 22.07
CA GLY A 448 7.11 -6.43 21.58
C GLY A 448 6.69 -6.18 20.13
N LEU A 449 7.39 -5.33 19.39
CA LEU A 449 7.18 -5.21 17.95
C LEU A 449 7.50 -6.54 17.26
N PRO A 450 6.63 -7.02 16.35
CA PRO A 450 6.78 -8.31 15.67
C PRO A 450 7.84 -8.22 14.56
N ASN A 451 9.10 -8.14 14.97
CA ASN A 451 10.24 -8.08 14.07
C ASN A 451 10.84 -9.47 13.91
N ASP A 452 10.85 -10.00 12.70
CA ASP A 452 11.16 -11.40 12.33
C ASP A 452 12.66 -11.69 12.17
N GLU A 453 13.49 -10.66 12.18
CA GLU A 453 14.94 -10.77 12.16
C GLU A 453 15.55 -9.48 12.69
N ARG A 454 16.86 -9.46 12.96
CA ARG A 454 17.53 -8.19 13.31
C ARG A 454 17.49 -7.21 12.13
N ARG A 455 16.97 -6.00 12.36
CA ARG A 455 16.85 -4.94 11.34
C ARG A 455 17.28 -3.58 11.87
N ASP A 456 17.89 -2.77 11.02
CA ASP A 456 18.06 -1.35 11.27
C ASP A 456 16.77 -0.63 10.85
N CYS A 457 16.24 0.22 11.72
CA CYS A 457 14.96 0.88 11.54
C CYS A 457 15.07 2.38 11.77
N ASP A 458 14.56 3.14 10.81
CA ASP A 458 14.39 4.58 10.88
C ASP A 458 13.10 4.91 11.63
N LEU A 459 13.19 5.78 12.63
CA LEU A 459 12.02 6.38 13.26
C LEU A 459 11.50 7.51 12.37
N VAL A 460 10.26 7.33 11.90
CA VAL A 460 9.52 8.29 11.11
C VAL A 460 8.41 8.86 11.97
N ILE A 461 8.36 10.19 12.05
CA ILE A 461 7.24 10.92 12.62
C ILE A 461 6.59 11.64 11.44
N ALA A 462 5.39 11.23 11.04
CA ALA A 462 4.68 11.84 9.94
C ALA A 462 4.47 13.33 10.18
N ASN A 463 4.40 14.10 9.09
CA ASN A 463 4.01 15.49 9.16
C ASN A 463 2.67 15.59 9.88
N ASN A 464 2.54 16.58 10.78
CA ASN A 464 1.36 16.82 11.59
C ASN A 464 1.07 15.75 12.66
N ALA A 465 1.88 14.69 12.85
CA ALA A 465 1.60 13.68 13.88
C ALA A 465 1.57 14.26 15.32
N VAL A 466 2.46 15.23 15.56
CA VAL A 466 2.51 16.02 16.79
C VAL A 466 2.44 17.50 16.46
N ARG A 467 2.03 18.31 17.43
CA ARG A 467 2.03 19.77 17.34
C ARG A 467 2.47 20.40 18.65
N ASP A 468 2.82 21.67 18.58
CA ASP A 468 3.00 22.50 19.75
C ASP A 468 1.72 22.56 20.60
N SER A 469 1.86 22.42 21.92
CA SER A 469 0.74 22.45 22.85
C SER A 469 0.14 23.85 23.03
N GLN A 470 0.97 24.89 22.89
CA GLN A 470 0.56 26.27 23.12
C GLN A 470 -0.01 26.96 21.87
N ASP A 471 0.81 27.11 20.83
CA ASP A 471 0.47 27.82 19.59
C ASP A 471 -0.23 26.93 18.57
N ARG A 472 -0.36 25.63 18.87
CA ARG A 472 -1.01 24.60 18.03
C ARG A 472 -0.36 24.44 16.65
N LEU A 473 0.91 24.83 16.50
CA LEU A 473 1.65 24.71 15.25
C LEU A 473 2.10 23.27 15.03
N PRO A 474 1.86 22.70 13.84
CA PRO A 474 2.23 21.32 13.55
C PRO A 474 3.74 21.15 13.49
N PHE A 475 4.20 19.94 13.79
CA PHE A 475 5.55 19.49 13.48
C PHE A 475 5.61 19.03 12.03
N ASP A 476 6.60 19.50 11.27
CA ASP A 476 6.78 19.17 9.85
C ASP A 476 7.08 17.68 9.59
N GLY A 477 7.34 16.92 10.65
CA GLY A 477 7.68 15.51 10.60
C GLY A 477 9.18 15.28 10.76
N LEU A 478 9.51 14.01 10.86
CA LEU A 478 10.86 13.49 10.99
C LEU A 478 11.06 12.46 9.89
N GLU A 479 11.94 12.77 8.94
CA GLU A 479 12.25 11.92 7.81
C GLU A 479 13.25 10.80 8.16
N ASN A 480 13.45 9.88 7.21
CA ASN A 480 14.39 8.78 7.29
C ASN A 480 15.84 9.25 7.55
N ASN A 481 16.65 8.38 8.15
CA ASN A 481 18.05 8.59 8.51
C ASN A 481 18.32 9.65 9.58
N VAL A 482 17.30 10.28 10.17
CA VAL A 482 17.50 11.21 11.28
C VAL A 482 17.71 10.44 12.59
N ILE A 483 16.79 9.55 12.93
CA ILE A 483 16.88 8.68 14.11
C ILE A 483 16.76 7.25 13.62
N PHE A 484 17.76 6.42 13.87
CA PHE A 484 17.70 5.02 13.48
C PHE A 484 18.29 4.12 14.56
N VAL A 485 17.60 3.02 14.84
CA VAL A 485 17.94 2.05 15.88
C VAL A 485 17.99 0.65 15.28
N THR A 486 18.66 -0.28 15.93
CA THR A 486 18.61 -1.69 15.52
C THR A 486 17.58 -2.42 16.38
N LEU A 487 16.50 -2.89 15.76
CA LEU A 487 15.54 -3.77 16.41
C LEU A 487 16.10 -5.21 16.41
N PRO A 488 16.09 -5.90 17.55
CA PRO A 488 16.33 -7.33 17.57
C PRO A 488 15.14 -8.06 16.96
N ASP A 489 15.39 -9.27 16.51
CA ASP A 489 14.34 -10.25 16.27
C ASP A 489 13.57 -10.51 17.58
N GLY A 490 12.25 -10.45 17.52
CA GLY A 490 11.34 -10.61 18.65
C GLY A 490 10.26 -11.68 18.42
N ILE A 491 10.30 -12.40 17.30
CA ILE A 491 9.32 -13.45 16.98
C ILE A 491 9.88 -14.80 17.44
N PRO A 492 9.17 -15.56 18.29
CA PRO A 492 9.58 -16.92 18.64
C PRO A 492 9.47 -17.90 17.47
N PRO A 493 10.26 -18.99 17.48
CA PRO A 493 10.17 -20.02 16.45
C PRO A 493 8.84 -20.75 16.55
N GLU A 494 8.30 -21.18 15.42
CA GLU A 494 7.05 -21.93 15.33
C GLU A 494 7.26 -23.22 14.52
N VAL A 495 6.59 -24.30 14.93
CA VAL A 495 6.61 -25.56 14.18
C VAL A 495 5.62 -25.48 13.02
N VAL A 496 6.15 -25.56 11.80
CA VAL A 496 5.36 -25.51 10.56
C VAL A 496 4.93 -26.89 10.07
N SER A 497 5.67 -27.95 10.41
CA SER A 497 5.33 -29.32 10.02
C SER A 497 6.05 -30.38 10.86
N PHE A 498 5.58 -31.63 10.73
CA PHE A 498 6.12 -32.81 11.42
C PHE A 498 6.39 -33.93 10.42
N GLU A 499 7.41 -34.73 10.70
CA GLU A 499 7.65 -36.02 10.03
C GLU A 499 7.97 -37.10 11.07
N PRO A 500 7.18 -38.19 11.19
CA PRO A 500 5.93 -38.45 10.50
C PRO A 500 4.90 -37.33 10.68
N ALA A 501 4.01 -37.16 9.69
CA ALA A 501 2.95 -36.16 9.76
C ALA A 501 2.10 -36.32 11.03
N ASN A 502 1.54 -35.23 11.54
CA ASN A 502 0.66 -35.30 12.70
C ASN A 502 -0.51 -36.26 12.43
N SER A 503 -0.84 -37.09 13.41
CA SER A 503 -1.80 -38.19 13.33
C SER A 503 -1.44 -39.31 12.34
N ALA A 504 -0.17 -39.42 11.91
CA ALA A 504 0.29 -40.54 11.10
C ALA A 504 0.04 -41.87 11.82
N ARG A 505 -0.29 -42.91 11.05
CA ARG A 505 -0.51 -44.27 11.52
C ARG A 505 0.45 -45.24 10.83
N GLY A 506 0.65 -46.40 11.43
CA GLY A 506 1.57 -47.39 10.85
C GLY A 506 3.03 -46.98 11.00
N VAL A 507 3.35 -46.09 11.95
CA VAL A 507 4.71 -45.59 12.14
C VAL A 507 5.60 -46.72 12.66
N SER A 508 6.81 -46.84 12.09
CA SER A 508 7.79 -47.85 12.49
C SER A 508 8.29 -47.64 13.94
N LEU A 509 8.62 -48.73 14.64
CA LEU A 509 9.20 -48.65 15.99
C LEU A 509 10.61 -48.04 16.03
N ALA A 510 11.29 -47.98 14.88
CA ALA A 510 12.60 -47.34 14.71
C ALA A 510 12.51 -45.91 14.14
N THR A 511 11.33 -45.28 14.24
CA THR A 511 11.09 -43.96 13.63
C THR A 511 11.96 -42.86 14.23
N LYS A 512 12.27 -41.88 13.39
CA LYS A 512 12.82 -40.58 13.76
C LYS A 512 11.70 -39.57 13.59
N VAL A 513 11.47 -38.78 14.63
CA VAL A 513 10.54 -37.66 14.57
C VAL A 513 11.33 -36.40 14.21
N HIS A 514 10.83 -35.66 13.24
CA HIS A 514 11.34 -34.37 12.80
C HIS A 514 10.29 -33.30 13.08
N PHE A 515 10.71 -32.22 13.74
CA PHE A 515 9.94 -31.00 13.86
C PHE A 515 10.58 -29.95 12.97
N HIS A 516 9.83 -29.45 12.00
CA HIS A 516 10.29 -28.40 11.10
C HIS A 516 9.82 -27.06 11.64
N PHE A 517 10.75 -26.15 11.89
CA PHE A 517 10.49 -24.79 12.34
C PHE A 517 10.51 -23.80 11.17
N ASN A 518 9.79 -22.69 11.33
CA ASN A 518 9.81 -21.56 10.39
C ASN A 518 11.18 -20.84 10.34
N GLU A 519 12.02 -21.04 11.36
CA GLU A 519 13.33 -20.40 11.47
C GLU A 519 14.39 -21.30 12.12
N ASN A 520 15.64 -20.81 12.14
CA ASN A 520 16.75 -21.54 12.73
C ASN A 520 16.66 -21.57 14.25
N ILE A 521 16.79 -22.77 14.82
CA ILE A 521 16.66 -23.00 16.25
C ILE A 521 17.98 -23.39 16.92
N ARG A 522 18.00 -23.30 18.25
CA ARG A 522 19.04 -23.82 19.15
C ARG A 522 18.43 -24.29 20.46
N PHE A 523 19.14 -25.14 21.19
CA PHE A 523 18.76 -25.44 22.57
C PHE A 523 19.01 -24.22 23.45
N TYR A 524 17.98 -23.78 24.18
CA TYR A 524 18.02 -22.57 24.98
C TYR A 524 18.64 -22.82 26.35
N SER A 525 18.21 -23.90 27.03
CA SER A 525 18.73 -24.34 28.33
C SER A 525 18.82 -25.86 28.41
N ILE A 526 19.26 -26.36 29.57
CA ILE A 526 19.01 -27.78 29.92
C ILE A 526 17.49 -27.97 29.92
N GLY A 527 17.02 -28.96 29.16
CA GLY A 527 15.62 -29.25 28.98
C GLY A 527 15.42 -30.70 28.58
N TYR A 528 14.17 -31.14 28.63
CA TYR A 528 13.81 -32.52 28.31
C TYR A 528 12.58 -32.51 27.40
N LEU A 529 12.56 -33.41 26.43
CA LEU A 529 11.35 -33.76 25.70
C LEU A 529 10.64 -34.85 26.49
N GLU A 530 9.31 -34.88 26.44
CA GLU A 530 8.54 -35.91 27.14
C GLU A 530 7.71 -36.72 26.16
N LEU A 531 7.79 -38.05 26.29
CA LEU A 531 7.02 -38.98 25.48
C LEU A 531 5.89 -39.58 26.32
N TYR A 532 4.67 -39.43 25.82
CA TYR A 532 3.45 -39.95 26.44
C TYR A 532 2.86 -41.08 25.61
N ILE A 533 2.41 -42.14 26.28
CA ILE A 533 1.38 -43.03 25.73
C ILE A 533 0.03 -42.36 25.95
N LEU A 534 -0.74 -42.23 24.89
CA LEU A 534 -2.12 -41.77 24.95
C LEU A 534 -3.06 -42.96 25.16
N GLY A 535 -3.99 -42.84 26.11
CA GLY A 535 -4.99 -43.88 26.36
C GLY A 535 -5.92 -44.04 25.15
N GLY A 536 -5.95 -45.22 24.53
CA GLY A 536 -6.60 -45.40 23.21
C GLY A 536 -7.45 -46.66 23.04
N ASN A 537 -8.64 -46.72 23.65
CA ASN A 537 -9.93 -47.03 22.99
C ASN A 537 -11.08 -46.76 23.97
N ARG A 538 -12.27 -46.41 23.45
CA ARG A 538 -13.46 -45.84 24.14
C ARG A 538 -14.03 -46.56 25.39
N THR A 539 -13.36 -47.55 25.96
CA THR A 539 -13.80 -48.30 27.15
C THR A 539 -12.82 -48.30 28.30
N ASP A 540 -11.53 -48.03 28.08
CA ASP A 540 -10.51 -48.02 29.14
C ASP A 540 -9.94 -46.61 29.31
N ARG A 541 -10.44 -45.91 30.34
CA ARG A 541 -9.96 -44.59 30.79
C ARG A 541 -8.57 -44.66 31.45
N ALA A 542 -7.58 -45.29 30.81
CA ALA A 542 -6.21 -45.08 31.24
C ALA A 542 -5.84 -43.62 30.94
N ALA A 543 -5.44 -42.87 31.97
CA ALA A 543 -4.90 -41.52 31.80
C ALA A 543 -3.64 -41.58 30.93
N ASP A 544 -3.32 -40.51 30.21
CA ASP A 544 -2.08 -40.42 29.45
C ASP A 544 -0.86 -40.58 30.37
N ILE A 545 0.07 -41.46 30.00
CA ILE A 545 1.21 -41.86 30.84
C ILE A 545 2.50 -41.36 30.22
N LYS A 546 3.29 -40.57 30.98
CA LYS A 546 4.68 -40.25 30.58
C LYS A 546 5.52 -41.51 30.69
N ILE A 547 6.12 -41.95 29.59
CA ILE A 547 6.94 -43.16 29.53
C ILE A 547 8.43 -42.90 29.34
N ALA A 548 8.79 -41.71 28.83
CA ALA A 548 10.17 -41.30 28.70
C ALA A 548 10.33 -39.80 28.88
N GLU A 549 11.51 -39.44 29.38
CA GLU A 549 12.00 -38.07 29.45
C GLU A 549 13.38 -38.09 28.79
N ILE A 550 13.51 -37.35 27.68
CA ILE A 550 14.66 -37.42 26.78
C ILE A 550 15.40 -36.09 26.88
N SER A 551 16.63 -36.11 27.37
CA SER A 551 17.46 -34.91 27.48
C SER A 551 17.76 -34.33 26.09
N VAL A 552 17.75 -33.00 25.95
CA VAL A 552 18.21 -32.32 24.72
C VAL A 552 19.70 -32.56 24.40
N TRP A 553 20.45 -33.09 25.36
CA TRP A 553 21.86 -33.45 25.21
C TRP A 553 22.07 -34.95 24.94
N ASP A 554 20.98 -35.73 24.88
CA ASP A 554 21.04 -37.13 24.49
C ASP A 554 21.39 -37.24 22.99
N GLU A 555 22.11 -38.29 22.58
CA GLU A 555 22.42 -38.54 21.16
C GLU A 555 21.18 -38.80 20.31
N ALA A 556 20.06 -39.17 20.96
CA ALA A 556 18.76 -39.31 20.33
C ALA A 556 18.16 -37.97 19.89
N VAL A 557 18.62 -36.83 20.41
CA VAL A 557 18.09 -35.50 20.12
C VAL A 557 19.15 -34.64 19.44
N ALA A 558 18.85 -34.12 18.26
CA ALA A 558 19.80 -33.29 17.52
C ALA A 558 19.08 -32.21 16.70
N ILE A 559 19.70 -31.04 16.57
CA ILE A 559 19.31 -30.07 15.55
C ILE A 559 20.14 -30.36 14.30
N ASP A 560 19.48 -30.39 13.14
CA ASP A 560 20.14 -30.68 11.87
C ASP A 560 21.28 -29.69 11.59
N ARG A 561 22.41 -30.22 11.10
CA ARG A 561 23.60 -29.39 10.86
C ARG A 561 23.48 -28.57 9.58
N ASP A 562 22.82 -29.12 8.56
CA ASP A 562 22.67 -28.51 7.26
C ASP A 562 21.43 -27.60 7.24
N ASN A 563 20.37 -28.00 7.94
CA ASN A 563 19.10 -27.27 8.04
C ASN A 563 18.73 -26.97 9.49
N ARG A 564 19.36 -25.95 10.09
CA ARG A 564 19.24 -25.61 11.53
C ARG A 564 17.82 -25.26 12.02
N ASN A 565 16.80 -25.35 11.18
CA ASN A 565 15.38 -25.26 11.52
C ASN A 565 14.72 -26.64 11.71
N ILE A 566 15.46 -27.75 11.73
CA ILE A 566 14.90 -29.10 11.93
C ILE A 566 15.43 -29.72 13.23
N LEU A 567 14.51 -30.10 14.12
CA LEU A 567 14.81 -30.90 15.32
C LEU A 567 14.53 -32.37 15.05
N HIS A 568 15.54 -33.21 15.27
CA HIS A 568 15.51 -34.67 15.18
C HIS A 568 15.35 -35.30 16.55
N VAL A 569 14.46 -36.29 16.68
CA VAL A 569 14.27 -37.09 17.89
C VAL A 569 14.15 -38.58 17.53
N GLN A 570 15.14 -39.38 17.92
CA GLN A 570 15.14 -40.82 17.72
C GLN A 570 14.37 -41.51 18.85
N LEU A 571 13.35 -42.31 18.51
CA LEU A 571 12.50 -43.00 19.49
C LEU A 571 12.72 -44.52 19.53
N THR A 572 13.82 -45.02 18.93
CA THR A 572 14.10 -46.46 18.86
C THR A 572 14.18 -47.08 20.25
N GLY A 573 13.41 -48.14 20.47
CA GLY A 573 13.37 -48.86 21.76
C GLY A 573 12.45 -48.24 22.81
N LEU A 574 11.81 -47.10 22.52
CA LEU A 574 10.82 -46.48 23.41
C LEU A 574 9.37 -46.76 22.98
N LEU A 575 9.19 -47.32 21.78
CA LEU A 575 7.89 -47.51 21.14
C LEU A 575 7.42 -48.97 21.21
N SER A 576 6.11 -49.16 21.40
CA SER A 576 5.37 -50.42 21.34
C SER A 576 4.42 -50.40 20.14
N THR A 577 4.03 -51.57 19.62
CA THR A 577 3.13 -51.70 18.46
C THR A 577 1.71 -51.21 18.78
N SER A 578 0.97 -50.82 17.74
CA SER A 578 -0.44 -50.38 17.80
C SER A 578 -0.78 -49.31 18.85
N THR A 579 0.19 -48.50 19.26
CA THR A 579 0.07 -47.56 20.39
C THR A 579 0.07 -46.12 19.91
N TYR A 580 -0.78 -45.28 20.50
CA TYR A 580 -0.79 -43.83 20.26
C TYR A 580 0.23 -43.15 21.17
N TYR A 581 1.08 -42.33 20.57
CA TYR A 581 2.07 -41.53 21.25
C TYR A 581 1.81 -40.04 21.06
N SER A 582 2.22 -39.26 22.06
CA SER A 582 2.40 -37.81 21.93
C SER A 582 3.78 -37.44 22.43
N LEU A 583 4.51 -36.67 21.63
CA LEU A 583 5.82 -36.14 21.98
C LEU A 583 5.66 -34.64 22.25
N THR A 584 6.04 -34.20 23.44
CA THR A 584 5.90 -32.82 23.89
C THR A 584 7.25 -32.15 23.98
N ILE A 585 7.25 -30.84 23.71
CA ILE A 585 8.43 -29.98 23.85
C ILE A 585 8.04 -28.92 24.89
N PRO A 586 8.54 -28.97 26.12
CA PRO A 586 8.22 -27.94 27.11
C PRO A 586 8.65 -26.54 26.65
N PRO A 587 7.94 -25.47 27.06
CA PRO A 587 8.33 -24.09 26.76
C PRO A 587 9.79 -23.82 27.18
N GLN A 588 10.48 -22.93 26.46
CA GLN A 588 11.89 -22.56 26.70
C GLN A 588 12.92 -23.70 26.57
N THR A 589 12.53 -24.88 26.06
CA THR A 589 13.51 -25.94 25.72
C THR A 589 14.35 -25.53 24.50
N ILE A 590 13.71 -24.84 23.56
CA ILE A 590 14.27 -24.39 22.29
C ILE A 590 14.10 -22.88 22.21
N SER A 591 15.06 -22.20 21.58
CA SER A 591 14.90 -20.83 21.11
C SER A 591 15.33 -20.74 19.66
N ASP A 592 15.06 -19.61 19.02
CA ASP A 592 15.76 -19.24 17.81
C ASP A 592 17.24 -18.88 18.08
N ILE A 593 17.93 -18.37 17.05
CA ILE A 593 19.29 -17.84 17.15
C ILE A 593 19.39 -16.49 17.89
N SER A 594 18.27 -15.77 18.01
CA SER A 594 18.13 -14.45 18.59
C SER A 594 17.78 -14.46 20.09
N ASN A 595 17.49 -15.63 20.66
CA ASN A 595 16.98 -15.91 22.00
C ASN A 595 15.47 -15.75 22.22
N ASN A 596 14.63 -15.75 21.20
CA ASN A 596 13.19 -15.83 21.40
C ASN A 596 12.82 -17.29 21.76
N PRO A 597 12.29 -17.53 22.97
CA PRO A 597 12.03 -18.89 23.44
C PRO A 597 10.80 -19.47 22.74
N PHE A 598 10.91 -20.70 22.25
CA PHE A 598 9.79 -21.44 21.72
C PHE A 598 8.71 -21.64 22.79
N GLY A 599 7.45 -21.38 22.43
CA GLY A 599 6.29 -21.57 23.29
C GLY A 599 6.06 -23.02 23.71
N GLY A 600 6.66 -23.99 23.02
CA GLY A 600 6.54 -25.42 23.30
C GLY A 600 5.44 -26.10 22.49
N ILE A 601 5.32 -27.41 22.69
CA ILE A 601 4.29 -28.28 22.12
C ILE A 601 3.69 -29.07 23.26
N ASP A 602 2.42 -28.79 23.54
CA ASP A 602 1.67 -29.50 24.56
C ASP A 602 1.27 -30.91 24.13
N ARG A 603 0.96 -31.73 25.13
CA ARG A 603 0.45 -33.10 24.93
C ARG A 603 -0.82 -33.08 24.08
N GLY A 604 -0.87 -33.99 23.12
CA GLY A 604 -2.00 -34.14 22.19
C GLY A 604 -1.93 -33.22 20.96
N VAL A 605 -0.98 -32.26 20.91
CA VAL A 605 -0.78 -31.41 19.72
C VAL A 605 -0.14 -32.21 18.59
N TYR A 606 1.00 -32.87 18.88
CA TYR A 606 1.61 -33.83 17.97
C TYR A 606 1.34 -35.25 18.45
N ILE A 607 0.69 -36.05 17.60
CA ILE A 607 0.34 -37.43 17.87
C ILE A 607 0.70 -38.34 16.69
N PHE A 608 1.05 -39.58 16.96
CA PHE A 608 1.20 -40.61 15.93
C PHE A 608 0.89 -41.99 16.50
N GLN A 609 0.56 -42.95 15.62
CA GLN A 609 0.27 -44.32 15.98
C GLN A 609 1.27 -45.28 15.32
N THR A 610 1.87 -46.15 16.11
CA THR A 610 2.76 -47.19 15.60
C THR A 610 2.01 -48.30 14.86
N GLY A 611 2.70 -48.98 13.94
CA GLY A 611 2.15 -50.12 13.20
C GLY A 611 1.76 -51.29 14.10
N ALA A 612 0.86 -52.13 13.60
CA ALA A 612 0.58 -53.42 14.22
C ALA A 612 1.81 -54.32 14.14
N GLU A 613 1.92 -55.25 15.10
CA GLU A 613 2.93 -56.30 15.04
C GLU A 613 2.70 -57.12 13.76
N GLU A 614 3.71 -57.17 12.90
CA GLU A 614 3.65 -57.96 11.66
C GLU A 614 3.75 -59.43 12.07
N ILE A 615 2.60 -60.08 12.25
CA ILE A 615 2.55 -61.53 12.45
C ILE A 615 2.93 -62.14 11.11
N VAL A 616 4.23 -62.46 10.94
CA VAL A 616 4.70 -63.30 9.85
C VAL A 616 4.18 -64.71 10.13
N GLU A 617 2.99 -65.04 9.62
CA GLU A 617 2.59 -66.44 9.47
C GLU A 617 3.54 -67.07 8.45
N GLU A 618 4.59 -67.72 8.95
CA GLU A 618 5.43 -68.61 8.17
C GLU A 618 4.53 -69.76 7.69
N LEU A 619 4.04 -69.64 6.45
CA LEU A 619 3.36 -70.73 5.77
C LEU A 619 4.39 -71.84 5.56
N VAL A 620 4.42 -72.79 6.50
CA VAL A 620 5.12 -74.05 6.34
C VAL A 620 4.46 -74.77 5.16
N ASP A 621 5.18 -74.86 4.04
CA ASP A 621 4.77 -75.61 2.86
C ASP A 621 4.90 -77.11 3.14
N ASP A 622 3.87 -77.69 3.77
CA ASP A 622 3.73 -79.13 4.02
C ASP A 622 3.32 -79.88 2.74
N THR A 623 4.05 -79.73 1.63
CA THR A 623 3.96 -80.66 0.50
C THR A 623 5.14 -81.64 0.51
N GLU A 624 4.96 -82.76 1.22
CA GLU A 624 5.63 -84.04 0.94
C GLU A 624 4.91 -84.83 -0.16
#